data_AF-A0A925YXB7-F1
#
_entry.id   AF-A0A925YXB7-F1
#
_cell.length_a   1.000
_cell.length_b   1.000
_cell.length_c   1.000
_cell.angle_alpha   90.00
_cell.angle_beta   90.00
_cell.angle_gamma   90.00
#
_symmetry.space_group_name_H-M   'P 1'
#
loop_
_entity.id
_entity.type
_entity.pdbx_description
1 polymer ?
#
loop_
_entity_poly.entity_id
_entity_poly.type
_entity_poly.pdbx_seq_one_letter_code
_entity_poly.pdbx_strand_id
1 'polypeptide(L)'
;MKYDAKMRVRMKSEVLAEIEKYVYPDIRGLLIEIELPRKIDLYEQLELLVYQTFCDAATTGVLKAFDWDVGESRFKAAYLVHLWSDEKHLYDMEDFSNAFTAEELEEVLSFTKHLIARLYTLDCESFRIIPSA
;
A
#
# COMPACT_ATOMS: atom_id res chain seq x y z
N MET A 1 -7.18 32.83 -4.05
CA MET A 1 -6.19 32.16 -3.18
C MET A 1 -5.27 31.34 -4.06
N LYS A 2 -3.97 31.66 -4.07
CA LYS A 2 -2.97 30.86 -4.78
C LYS A 2 -2.51 29.77 -3.81
N TYR A 3 -2.77 28.51 -4.13
CA TYR A 3 -2.20 27.37 -3.43
C TYR A 3 -0.73 27.23 -3.87
N ASP A 4 0.17 27.98 -3.22
CA ASP A 4 1.61 27.74 -3.32
C ASP A 4 2.01 26.70 -2.26
N ALA A 5 1.52 25.48 -2.43
CA ALA A 5 2.07 24.33 -1.73
C ALA A 5 3.28 23.85 -2.53
N LYS A 6 4.43 24.51 -2.37
CA LYS A 6 5.70 23.85 -2.68
C LYS A 6 5.81 22.66 -1.73
N MET A 7 5.38 21.48 -2.18
CA MET A 7 5.71 20.21 -1.54
C MET A 7 7.21 20.21 -1.31
N ARG A 8 7.64 20.34 -0.05
CA ARG A 8 9.02 20.06 0.29
C ARG A 8 9.22 18.60 -0.05
N VAL A 9 10.03 18.33 -1.07
CA VAL A 9 10.48 16.97 -1.36
C VAL A 9 11.17 16.47 -0.10
N ARG A 10 10.58 15.45 0.51
CA ARG A 10 11.12 14.82 1.71
C ARG A 10 12.42 14.12 1.36
N MET A 11 13.29 13.94 2.34
CA MET A 11 14.51 13.19 2.09
C MET A 11 14.14 11.73 1.80
N LYS A 12 14.77 11.13 0.78
CA LYS A 12 14.48 9.75 0.36
C LYS A 12 14.45 8.76 1.53
N SER A 13 15.37 8.90 2.47
CA SER A 13 15.46 8.07 3.68
C SER A 13 14.21 8.16 4.57
N GLU A 14 13.58 9.34 4.65
CA GLU A 14 12.36 9.53 5.44
C GLU A 14 11.15 8.84 4.79
N VAL A 15 11.11 8.84 3.46
CA VAL A 15 10.05 8.17 2.68
C VAL A 15 10.23 6.66 2.77
N LEU A 16 11.46 6.17 2.62
CA LEU A 16 11.80 4.76 2.77
C LEU A 16 11.42 4.24 4.17
N ALA A 17 11.71 4.97 5.24
CA ALA A 17 11.33 4.58 6.61
C ALA A 17 9.80 4.47 6.82
N GLU A 18 8.99 5.16 6.00
CA GLU A 18 7.54 4.97 6.02
C GLU A 18 7.08 3.80 5.16
N ILE A 19 7.73 3.56 4.03
CA ILE A 19 7.47 2.42 3.14
C ILE A 19 7.84 1.10 3.82
N GLU A 20 8.92 1.09 4.61
CA GLU A 20 9.45 -0.09 5.32
C GLU A 20 8.37 -0.82 6.14
N LYS A 21 7.41 -0.07 6.70
CA LYS A 21 6.27 -0.60 7.47
C LYS A 21 5.33 -1.51 6.67
N TYR A 22 5.45 -1.52 5.34
CA TYR A 22 4.64 -2.34 4.45
C TYR A 22 5.48 -3.37 3.70
N VAL A 23 6.81 -3.42 3.93
CA VAL A 23 7.71 -4.39 3.31
C VAL A 23 7.81 -5.62 4.21
N TYR A 24 7.33 -6.76 3.75
CA TYR A 24 7.33 -8.01 4.50
C TYR A 24 8.46 -8.93 4.00
N PRO A 25 9.13 -9.68 4.91
CA PRO A 25 10.04 -10.73 4.50
C PRO A 25 9.37 -11.71 3.53
N ASP A 26 10.11 -12.11 2.49
CA ASP A 26 9.70 -13.09 1.48
C ASP A 26 8.52 -12.68 0.57
N ILE A 27 8.03 -11.44 0.68
CA ILE A 27 6.98 -10.89 -0.18
C ILE A 27 7.56 -9.80 -1.08
N ARG A 28 7.41 -9.96 -2.40
CA ARG A 28 7.86 -8.98 -3.38
C ARG A 28 6.96 -7.75 -3.36
N GLY A 29 7.43 -6.57 -3.01
CA GLY A 29 6.67 -5.32 -3.06
C GLY A 29 6.15 -4.91 -1.69
N LEU A 30 4.94 -4.35 -1.66
CA LEU A 30 4.29 -3.89 -0.44
C LEU A 30 3.08 -4.75 -0.12
N LEU A 31 2.93 -5.09 1.15
CA LEU A 31 1.75 -5.75 1.67
C LEU A 31 1.05 -4.84 2.66
N ILE A 32 -0.24 -4.60 2.43
CA ILE A 32 -1.12 -3.93 3.38
C ILE A 32 -1.98 -5.01 4.01
N GLU A 33 -1.73 -5.29 5.28
CA GLU A 33 -2.51 -6.23 6.07
C GLU A 33 -3.55 -5.50 6.90
N ILE A 34 -4.81 -5.87 6.73
CA ILE A 34 -5.94 -5.31 7.46
C ILE A 34 -6.58 -6.41 8.31
N GLU A 35 -6.46 -6.30 9.63
CA GLU A 35 -7.15 -7.21 10.54
C GLU A 35 -8.67 -7.04 10.43
N LEU A 36 -9.39 -8.16 10.31
CA LEU A 36 -10.85 -8.22 10.26
C LEU A 36 -11.37 -8.82 11.58
N PRO A 37 -12.48 -8.30 12.14
CA PRO A 37 -13.06 -8.83 13.38
C PRO A 37 -13.62 -10.26 13.21
N ARG A 38 -13.95 -10.62 11.97
CA ARG A 38 -14.41 -11.96 11.56
C ARG A 38 -14.09 -12.16 10.09
N LYS A 39 -14.11 -13.39 9.61
CA LYS A 39 -14.05 -13.68 8.17
C LYS A 39 -15.35 -13.19 7.52
N ILE A 40 -15.28 -12.17 6.68
CA ILE A 40 -16.42 -11.61 5.93
C ILE A 40 -16.12 -11.79 4.46
N ASP A 41 -17.14 -12.15 3.67
CA ASP A 41 -17.04 -12.14 2.22
C ASP A 41 -17.25 -10.70 1.72
N LEU A 42 -16.14 -9.98 1.56
CA LEU A 42 -16.09 -8.61 1.04
C LEU A 42 -15.31 -8.54 -0.28
N TYR A 43 -15.09 -9.70 -0.92
CA TYR A 43 -14.19 -9.85 -2.06
C TYR A 43 -14.48 -8.81 -3.17
N GLU A 44 -15.71 -8.77 -3.67
CA GLU A 44 -16.09 -7.86 -4.78
C GLU A 44 -16.00 -6.38 -4.40
N GLN A 45 -16.34 -6.03 -3.14
CA GLN A 45 -16.32 -4.63 -2.69
C GLN A 45 -14.90 -4.12 -2.51
N LEU A 46 -14.03 -4.96 -1.94
CA LEU A 46 -12.64 -4.62 -1.70
C LEU A 46 -11.84 -4.63 -3.01
N GLU A 47 -12.07 -5.61 -3.89
CA GLU A 47 -11.55 -5.62 -5.26
C GLU A 47 -11.91 -4.31 -5.98
N LEU A 48 -13.20 -3.96 -5.99
CA LEU A 48 -13.66 -2.74 -6.64
C LEU A 48 -13.02 -1.49 -6.05
N LEU A 49 -12.83 -1.43 -4.73
CA LEU A 49 -12.18 -0.30 -4.05
C LEU A 49 -10.70 -0.20 -4.42
N VAL A 50 -9.94 -1.30 -4.39
CA VAL A 50 -8.52 -1.30 -4.78
C VAL A 50 -8.40 -0.92 -6.25
N TYR A 51 -9.19 -1.53 -7.14
CA TYR A 51 -9.20 -1.24 -8.56
C TYR A 51 -9.54 0.23 -8.85
N GLN A 52 -10.61 0.77 -8.25
CA GLN A 52 -10.95 2.19 -8.38
C GLN A 52 -9.83 3.08 -7.85
N THR A 53 -9.22 2.73 -6.70
CA THR A 53 -8.10 3.49 -6.15
C THR A 53 -6.93 3.52 -7.12
N PHE A 54 -6.64 2.40 -7.78
CA PHE A 54 -5.61 2.29 -8.81
C PHE A 54 -5.95 3.08 -10.09
N CYS A 55 -7.22 3.10 -10.51
CA CYS A 55 -7.67 3.90 -11.65
C CYS A 55 -7.70 5.42 -11.36
N ASP A 56 -8.13 5.81 -10.16
CA ASP A 56 -8.26 7.20 -9.72
C ASP A 56 -6.89 7.83 -9.44
N ALA A 57 -5.97 7.05 -8.88
CA ALA A 57 -4.57 7.41 -8.80
C ALA A 57 -3.97 7.25 -10.19
N ALA A 58 -4.17 8.26 -11.05
CA ALA A 58 -3.60 8.33 -12.39
C ALA A 58 -2.14 7.84 -12.40
N THR A 59 -1.94 6.56 -12.71
CA THR A 59 -0.68 5.84 -12.86
C THR A 59 0.47 6.42 -12.03
N THR A 60 0.71 5.91 -10.82
CA THR A 60 2.11 5.96 -10.35
C THR A 60 2.91 5.24 -11.44
N GLY A 61 3.98 5.85 -11.96
CA GLY A 61 4.83 5.17 -12.96
C GLY A 61 5.52 3.91 -12.40
N VAL A 62 5.27 3.61 -11.13
CA VAL A 62 6.05 2.76 -10.24
C VAL A 62 5.29 1.47 -9.90
N LEU A 63 4.12 1.57 -9.27
CA LEU A 63 3.24 0.43 -8.98
C LEU A 63 2.39 0.15 -10.21
N LYS A 64 2.67 -0.97 -10.88
CA LYS A 64 2.04 -1.36 -12.14
C LYS A 64 1.11 -2.56 -12.01
N ALA A 65 1.19 -3.26 -10.89
CA ALA A 65 0.40 -4.45 -10.63
C ALA A 65 -0.01 -4.53 -9.15
N PHE A 66 -1.15 -5.16 -8.91
CA PHE A 66 -1.67 -5.44 -7.58
C PHE A 66 -2.50 -6.72 -7.60
N ASP A 67 -2.62 -7.34 -6.44
CA ASP A 67 -3.51 -8.46 -6.15
C ASP A 67 -3.99 -8.33 -4.71
N TRP A 68 -4.99 -9.12 -4.35
CA TRP A 68 -5.56 -9.13 -3.01
C TRP A 68 -5.94 -10.54 -2.60
N ASP A 69 -5.88 -10.79 -1.30
CA ASP A 69 -6.32 -12.06 -0.72
C ASP A 69 -7.13 -11.80 0.57
N VAL A 70 -8.16 -12.63 0.79
CA VAL A 70 -8.98 -12.62 2.01
C VAL A 70 -8.75 -13.95 2.72
N GLY A 71 -7.92 -13.93 3.75
CA GLY A 71 -7.39 -15.15 4.36
C GLY A 71 -7.34 -15.12 5.87
N GLU A 72 -6.60 -16.08 6.40
CA GLU A 72 -6.13 -16.06 7.79
C GLU A 72 -4.66 -15.64 7.79
N SER A 73 -4.37 -14.45 8.31
CA SER A 73 -2.99 -14.06 8.64
C SER A 73 -2.78 -14.28 10.12
N ARG A 74 -1.73 -15.03 10.50
CA ARG A 74 -1.35 -15.27 11.90
C ARG A 74 -2.54 -15.69 12.79
N PHE A 75 -3.41 -16.58 12.28
CA PHE A 75 -4.63 -17.09 12.95
C PHE A 75 -5.76 -16.07 13.15
N LYS A 76 -5.75 -14.96 12.42
CA LYS A 76 -6.81 -13.96 12.41
C LYS A 76 -7.33 -13.73 11.01
N ALA A 77 -8.61 -13.42 10.88
CA ALA A 77 -9.16 -13.00 9.59
C ALA A 77 -8.46 -11.70 9.16
N ALA A 78 -7.91 -11.68 7.96
CA ALA A 78 -7.22 -10.52 7.41
C ALA A 78 -7.58 -10.33 5.95
N TYR A 79 -7.67 -9.07 5.54
CA TYR A 79 -7.61 -8.69 4.13
C TYR A 79 -6.21 -8.22 3.81
N LEU A 80 -5.62 -8.82 2.79
CA LEU A 80 -4.27 -8.57 2.34
C LEU A 80 -4.36 -7.89 0.98
N VAL A 81 -3.77 -6.70 0.86
CA VAL A 81 -3.56 -6.07 -0.44
C VAL A 81 -2.07 -6.11 -0.76
N HIS A 82 -1.75 -6.78 -1.86
CA HIS A 82 -0.39 -6.93 -2.35
C HIS A 82 -0.17 -5.98 -3.53
N LEU A 83 0.79 -5.07 -3.39
CA LEU A 83 1.15 -4.08 -4.39
C LEU A 83 2.57 -4.33 -4.88
N TRP A 84 2.79 -4.43 -6.20
CA TRP A 84 4.13 -4.60 -6.74
C TRP A 84 4.35 -3.92 -8.08
N SER A 85 5.59 -3.93 -8.53
CA SER A 85 6.00 -3.47 -9.85
C SER A 85 6.45 -4.67 -10.66
N ASP A 86 5.83 -4.96 -11.81
CA ASP A 86 6.26 -6.08 -12.68
C ASP A 86 7.68 -5.88 -13.22
N GLU A 87 8.11 -4.63 -13.33
CA GLU A 87 9.40 -4.25 -13.93
C GLU A 87 10.58 -4.37 -12.96
N LYS A 88 10.33 -4.46 -11.64
CA LYS A 88 11.38 -4.46 -10.62
C LYS A 88 11.15 -5.54 -9.57
N HIS A 89 12.23 -6.21 -9.16
CA HIS A 89 12.22 -7.12 -8.02
C HIS A 89 12.47 -6.31 -6.76
N LEU A 90 11.48 -6.27 -5.87
CA LEU A 90 11.48 -5.41 -4.68
C LEU A 90 11.28 -6.30 -3.45
N TYR A 91 12.33 -6.85 -2.87
CA TYR A 91 12.25 -7.76 -1.72
C TYR A 91 12.66 -7.10 -0.41
N ASP A 92 13.50 -6.08 -0.47
CA ASP A 92 13.98 -5.36 0.70
C ASP A 92 14.11 -3.85 0.46
N MET A 93 14.44 -3.11 1.53
CA MET A 93 14.59 -1.66 1.47
C MET A 93 15.76 -1.19 0.59
N GLU A 94 16.77 -2.02 0.37
CA GLU A 94 17.88 -1.72 -0.55
C GLU A 94 17.39 -1.75 -2.00
N ASP A 95 16.55 -2.71 -2.36
CA ASP A 95 15.89 -2.77 -3.67
C ASP A 95 15.04 -1.51 -3.92
N PHE A 96 14.19 -1.11 -2.97
CA PHE A 96 13.39 0.12 -3.10
C PHE A 96 14.26 1.36 -3.24
N SER A 97 15.33 1.44 -2.44
CA SER A 97 16.28 2.55 -2.50
C SER A 97 17.00 2.60 -3.84
N ASN A 98 17.44 1.47 -4.40
CA ASN A 98 18.15 1.46 -5.67
C ASN A 98 17.22 1.65 -6.87
N ALA A 99 16.00 1.16 -6.77
CA ALA A 99 15.02 1.18 -7.84
C ALA A 99 14.46 2.58 -8.13
N PHE A 100 14.15 3.38 -7.11
CA PHE A 100 13.27 4.54 -7.26
C PHE A 100 13.88 5.85 -6.77
N THR A 101 13.44 6.98 -7.31
CA THR A 101 13.77 8.32 -6.79
C THR A 101 12.95 8.64 -5.53
N ALA A 102 13.26 9.75 -4.85
CA ALA A 102 12.48 10.18 -3.69
C ALA A 102 11.04 10.54 -4.08
N GLU A 103 10.86 11.15 -5.24
CA GLU A 103 9.56 11.53 -5.80
C GLU A 103 8.72 10.31 -6.13
N GLU A 104 9.31 9.31 -6.80
CA GLU A 104 8.66 8.04 -7.11
C GLU A 104 8.23 7.29 -5.84
N LEU A 105 9.07 7.28 -4.80
CA LEU A 105 8.71 6.69 -3.50
C LEU A 105 7.60 7.47 -2.79
N GLU A 106 7.54 8.79 -2.94
CA GLU A 106 6.41 9.59 -2.42
C GLU A 106 5.11 9.27 -3.15
N GLU A 107 5.15 9.01 -4.46
CA GLU A 107 3.97 8.55 -5.21
C GLU A 107 3.46 7.21 -4.67
N VAL A 108 4.36 6.26 -4.44
CA VAL A 108 4.05 4.95 -3.83
C VAL A 108 3.43 5.12 -2.44
N LEU A 109 4.05 5.95 -1.59
CA LEU A 109 3.57 6.20 -0.24
C LEU A 109 2.22 6.92 -0.22
N SER A 110 2.04 7.89 -1.12
CA SER A 110 0.78 8.63 -1.29
C SER A 110 -0.35 7.70 -1.73
N PHE A 111 -0.09 6.83 -2.72
CA PHE A 111 -1.04 5.80 -3.14
C PHE A 111 -1.41 4.87 -2.00
N THR A 112 -0.41 4.34 -1.29
CA THR A 112 -0.60 3.43 -0.16
C THR A 112 -1.48 4.07 0.93
N LYS A 113 -1.18 5.32 1.30
CA LYS A 113 -1.99 6.09 2.27
C LYS A 113 -3.40 6.37 1.77
N HIS A 114 -3.57 6.67 0.49
CA HIS A 114 -4.89 6.93 -0.09
C HIS A 114 -5.76 5.67 -0.09
N LEU A 115 -5.19 4.53 -0.49
CA LEU A 115 -5.85 3.23 -0.44
C LEU A 115 -6.27 2.88 0.99
N ILE A 116 -5.35 3.00 1.95
CA ILE A 116 -5.62 2.83 3.38
C ILE A 116 -6.79 3.72 3.84
N ALA A 117 -6.78 5.00 3.48
CA ALA A 117 -7.84 5.92 3.86
C ALA A 117 -9.19 5.50 3.28
N ARG A 118 -9.24 5.02 2.02
CA ARG A 118 -10.46 4.50 1.40
C ARG A 118 -10.94 3.22 2.06
N LEU A 119 -10.05 2.30 2.40
CA LEU A 119 -10.40 1.07 3.12
C LEU A 119 -11.07 1.38 4.47
N TYR A 120 -10.58 2.38 5.20
CA TYR A 120 -11.21 2.86 6.43
C TYR A 120 -12.62 3.47 6.25
N THR A 121 -13.04 3.83 5.03
CA THR A 121 -14.40 4.31 4.77
C THR A 121 -15.42 3.18 4.62
N LEU A 122 -14.96 1.95 4.38
CA LEU A 122 -15.81 0.77 4.51
C LEU A 122 -16.04 0.60 6.02
N ASP A 123 -17.26 0.86 6.49
CA ASP A 123 -17.67 0.93 7.90
C ASP A 123 -17.60 -0.45 8.60
N CYS A 124 -16.41 -1.04 8.63
CA CYS A 124 -16.08 -2.21 9.43
C CYS A 124 -15.30 -1.69 10.63
N GLU A 125 -15.98 -1.63 11.77
CA GLU A 125 -15.59 -1.01 13.05
C GLU A 125 -14.26 -1.52 13.66
N SER A 126 -13.44 -2.31 12.97
CA SER A 126 -12.26 -2.96 13.54
C SER A 126 -11.09 -3.15 12.57
N PHE A 127 -10.95 -2.33 11.52
CA PHE A 127 -9.77 -2.39 10.68
C PHE A 127 -8.52 -1.88 11.41
N ARG A 128 -7.49 -2.72 11.48
CA ARG A 128 -6.17 -2.32 11.95
C ARG A 128 -5.13 -2.69 10.91
N ILE A 129 -4.35 -1.70 10.49
CA ILE A 129 -3.19 -1.95 9.66
C ILE A 129 -2.08 -2.49 10.55
N ILE A 130 -1.61 -3.68 10.19
CA ILE A 130 -0.48 -4.31 10.86
C ILE A 130 0.78 -3.92 10.07
N PRO A 131 1.76 -3.23 10.70
CA PRO A 131 3.03 -3.03 10.04
C PRO A 131 3.76 -4.36 9.89
N SER A 132 4.57 -4.48 8.84
CA SER A 132 5.61 -5.51 8.77
C SER A 132 6.48 -5.41 10.04
N ALA A 133 6.73 -6.56 10.65
CA ALA A 133 7.23 -6.69 12.02
C ALA A 133 8.61 -6.07 12.24
#